data_AF-A0A0J0XT79-F1
#
_entry.id   AF-A0A0J0XT79-F1
#
_cell.length_a   1.000
_cell.length_b   1.000
_cell.length_c   1.000
_cell.angle_alpha   90.00
_cell.angle_beta   90.00
_cell.angle_gamma   90.00
#
_symmetry.space_group_name_H-M   'P 1'
#
loop_
_entity.id
_entity.type
_entity.pdbx_description
1 polymer ?
#
loop_
_entity_poly.entity_id
_entity_poly.type
_entity_poly.pdbx_seq_one_letter_code
_entity_poly.pdbx_strand_id
1 'polypeptide(L)'
;MLPVRNLLLRQEEPAASPAASAGSSSPTPSPVVSETPPAAQPSSNATEAAEPPAVSVSSTNATVATTHRKRRIAVVGAGASGSGAAFFLARAARVVEAQLGLAPGSLLEIVVYEKNDYIGGRECAVTVTEPFMGEKLELGAAMMVNANINLRKVAAKFHLPLIAAPGGTAARMDMWDGKKVVYSNTGVAWWDKLTSGIRYGFLSPLRQASAVTKFVERMAQVYSPSFLAQRGTVNSIEQFVASLQLGSEYTSRSAFEWATKVVGVSARWANEMMDSMTRSNFGADVTQVHGIAALAGASVSEGALFMYGGNNQMFQAMLADSGADVRLSTAVTDITAAPGGGYIVSSANAPSNTTYDEVFWGNPWHLSPVAKGLQFTTPIPPQEYVRLHVTYVGTTATTPPPKYFKQGSKVVMAQSISTTGERARGGGDAPAFQVLLYHLAYPMSSIVLLFSHETLSDTEIRDIFGDTITWTHRKEWDGAYPLMKPTTVYPPVQPRAGFHYLAAMEPWLSTMETQTISAREAVARAVDAWWGLGVAQCDAGSSWDLACEPAPPPAMTLEELFNSMAGQ
;
A
#
# COMPACT_ATOMS: atom_id res chain seq x y z
N MET A 1 -20.62 -25.31 -12.79
CA MET A 1 -19.90 -25.29 -14.09
C MET A 1 -20.74 -24.52 -15.11
N LEU A 2 -20.08 -23.99 -16.15
CA LEU A 2 -20.59 -23.11 -17.23
C LEU A 2 -21.97 -23.51 -17.82
N PRO A 3 -22.79 -22.53 -18.27
CA PRO A 3 -22.54 -21.86 -19.55
C PRO A 3 -22.70 -20.32 -19.57
N VAL A 4 -21.56 -19.61 -19.63
CA VAL A 4 -21.45 -18.17 -20.01
C VAL A 4 -20.57 -18.02 -21.29
N ARG A 5 -20.37 -19.11 -22.03
CA ARG A 5 -19.27 -19.26 -23.02
C ARG A 5 -19.48 -18.55 -24.37
N ASN A 6 -20.67 -18.02 -24.65
CA ASN A 6 -21.11 -17.71 -26.03
C ASN A 6 -21.38 -16.21 -26.34
N LEU A 7 -20.94 -15.27 -25.50
CA LEU A 7 -21.33 -13.84 -25.63
C LEU A 7 -20.19 -12.82 -25.85
N LEU A 8 -18.95 -13.26 -26.04
CA LEU A 8 -17.79 -12.38 -26.29
C LEU A 8 -17.20 -12.44 -27.71
N LEU A 9 -17.74 -13.28 -28.61
CA LEU A 9 -17.18 -13.50 -29.96
C LEU A 9 -18.10 -13.00 -31.09
N ARG A 10 -18.43 -11.70 -31.08
CA ARG A 10 -18.87 -10.94 -32.28
C ARG A 10 -18.45 -9.47 -32.21
N GLN A 11 -17.32 -9.15 -32.84
CA GLN A 11 -17.15 -7.90 -33.58
C GLN A 11 -16.75 -8.26 -35.01
N GLU A 12 -17.19 -7.47 -35.99
CA GLU A 12 -17.06 -7.78 -37.41
C GLU A 12 -15.82 -7.10 -38.02
N GLU A 13 -15.00 -7.86 -38.74
CA GLU A 13 -13.89 -7.30 -39.52
C GLU A 13 -14.39 -6.70 -40.86
N PRO A 14 -13.96 -5.50 -41.25
CA PRO A 14 -14.01 -5.05 -42.64
C PRO A 14 -12.79 -5.59 -43.43
N ALA A 15 -13.06 -6.12 -44.63
CA ALA A 15 -12.12 -6.93 -45.42
C ALA A 15 -10.83 -6.22 -45.89
N ALA A 16 -9.80 -7.03 -46.18
CA ALA A 16 -8.46 -6.60 -46.65
C ALA A 16 -8.11 -7.09 -48.07
N SER A 17 -7.31 -6.30 -48.81
CA SER A 17 -6.48 -6.73 -49.97
C SER A 17 -5.71 -5.55 -50.59
N PRO A 18 -4.60 -5.78 -51.34
CA PRO A 18 -3.71 -6.94 -51.38
C PRO A 18 -2.21 -6.58 -51.20
N ALA A 19 -1.32 -7.57 -51.32
CA ALA A 19 0.10 -7.50 -50.92
C ALA A 19 1.10 -7.10 -52.02
N ALA A 20 2.35 -6.86 -51.60
CA ALA A 20 3.58 -6.99 -52.39
C ALA A 20 4.68 -7.66 -51.53
N SER A 21 5.65 -8.36 -52.14
CA SER A 21 6.40 -9.45 -51.45
C SER A 21 7.91 -9.56 -51.74
N ALA A 22 8.71 -9.79 -50.71
CA ALA A 22 10.10 -10.32 -50.69
C ALA A 22 10.46 -10.67 -49.22
N GLY A 23 11.24 -11.70 -48.83
CA GLY A 23 11.94 -12.78 -49.54
C GLY A 23 13.35 -12.38 -50.01
N SER A 24 14.48 -12.91 -49.52
CA SER A 24 14.83 -13.84 -48.42
C SER A 24 16.34 -13.63 -48.09
N SER A 25 17.07 -14.33 -47.21
CA SER A 25 16.91 -15.58 -46.42
C SER A 25 17.84 -15.54 -45.17
N SER A 26 18.04 -16.68 -44.47
CA SER A 26 19.06 -16.89 -43.42
C SER A 26 20.00 -18.06 -43.74
N PRO A 27 21.23 -18.07 -43.19
CA PRO A 27 21.80 -19.34 -42.69
C PRO A 27 22.72 -19.23 -41.44
N THR A 28 22.95 -20.36 -40.79
CA THR A 28 23.87 -20.65 -39.65
C THR A 28 24.09 -22.17 -39.55
N PRO A 29 25.08 -22.74 -38.82
CA PRO A 29 26.31 -22.20 -38.20
C PRO A 29 27.56 -23.11 -38.41
N SER A 30 28.60 -22.98 -37.55
CA SER A 30 29.62 -24.00 -37.14
C SER A 30 31.04 -23.93 -37.80
N PRO A 31 32.08 -24.66 -37.30
CA PRO A 31 32.78 -24.33 -36.03
C PRO A 31 34.33 -24.52 -36.01
N VAL A 32 35.07 -23.74 -35.18
CA VAL A 32 36.48 -23.95 -34.73
C VAL A 32 36.58 -23.29 -33.33
N VAL A 33 37.00 -23.87 -32.19
CA VAL A 33 38.03 -24.85 -31.75
C VAL A 33 39.35 -24.17 -31.27
N SER A 34 39.49 -24.13 -29.92
CA SER A 34 40.68 -24.00 -29.04
C SER A 34 41.92 -23.18 -29.43
N GLU A 35 42.41 -22.34 -28.49
CA GLU A 35 43.69 -22.60 -27.78
C GLU A 35 43.95 -21.68 -26.56
N THR A 36 44.79 -22.17 -25.63
CA THR A 36 45.42 -21.49 -24.46
C THR A 36 46.74 -22.22 -24.21
N PRO A 37 47.88 -21.56 -23.86
CA PRO A 37 48.09 -20.85 -22.59
C PRO A 37 49.05 -19.63 -22.79
N PRO A 38 49.94 -19.17 -21.86
CA PRO A 38 50.06 -19.37 -20.41
C PRO A 38 50.11 -18.05 -19.58
N ALA A 39 50.33 -18.17 -18.27
CA ALA A 39 50.39 -17.06 -17.32
C ALA A 39 51.79 -16.42 -17.17
N ALA A 40 51.82 -15.18 -16.65
CA ALA A 40 53.03 -14.49 -16.19
C ALA A 40 52.79 -13.82 -14.82
N GLN A 41 53.84 -13.69 -14.01
CA GLN A 41 53.78 -13.12 -12.65
C GLN A 41 53.90 -11.58 -12.63
N PRO A 42 53.45 -10.93 -11.55
CA PRO A 42 54.07 -9.72 -11.03
C PRO A 42 55.07 -10.04 -9.89
N SER A 43 56.06 -9.18 -9.72
CA SER A 43 57.18 -9.36 -8.79
C SER A 43 56.88 -8.96 -7.34
N SER A 44 57.69 -9.50 -6.43
CA SER A 44 57.80 -9.07 -5.04
C SER A 44 58.10 -7.58 -4.86
N ASN A 45 57.55 -6.99 -3.79
CA ASN A 45 58.33 -6.11 -2.91
C ASN A 45 57.85 -6.36 -1.47
N ALA A 46 58.80 -6.61 -0.57
CA ALA A 46 58.52 -6.83 0.84
C ALA A 46 58.83 -5.56 1.63
N THR A 47 58.02 -5.29 2.66
CA THR A 47 58.39 -4.35 3.73
C THR A 47 58.08 -5.01 5.06
N GLU A 48 59.03 -4.90 5.98
CA GLU A 48 59.09 -5.68 7.22
C GLU A 48 58.18 -5.10 8.31
N ALA A 49 57.40 -5.96 8.97
CA ALA A 49 56.52 -5.61 10.09
C ALA A 49 56.60 -6.70 11.17
N ALA A 50 56.92 -6.31 12.41
CA ALA A 50 57.22 -7.24 13.50
C ALA A 50 55.97 -7.84 14.16
N GLU A 51 56.08 -9.09 14.63
CA GLU A 51 55.02 -9.76 15.39
C GLU A 51 54.84 -9.15 16.80
N PRO A 52 53.60 -8.87 17.24
CA PRO A 52 53.27 -8.71 18.65
C PRO A 52 53.14 -10.10 19.33
N PRO A 53 53.45 -10.23 20.63
CA PRO A 53 53.49 -11.54 21.31
C PRO A 53 52.09 -12.14 21.53
N ALA A 54 52.04 -13.48 21.50
CA ALA A 54 50.81 -14.25 21.70
C ALA A 54 50.20 -14.04 23.09
N VAL A 55 48.96 -13.54 23.15
CA VAL A 55 48.17 -13.44 24.39
C VAL A 55 47.40 -14.75 24.61
N SER A 56 47.69 -15.42 25.72
CA SER A 56 47.00 -16.64 26.14
C SER A 56 45.59 -16.34 26.66
N VAL A 57 44.58 -16.51 25.81
CA VAL A 57 43.16 -16.39 26.20
C VAL A 57 42.81 -17.52 27.17
N SER A 58 42.58 -17.20 28.44
CA SER A 58 42.12 -18.15 29.45
C SER A 58 40.68 -18.56 29.16
N SER A 59 40.42 -19.87 29.05
CA SER A 59 39.13 -20.44 28.68
C SER A 59 38.16 -20.51 29.87
N THR A 60 37.67 -19.36 30.33
CA THR A 60 36.53 -19.30 31.25
C THR A 60 35.23 -19.66 30.53
N ASN A 61 34.92 -20.97 30.47
CA ASN A 61 33.62 -21.50 30.05
C ASN A 61 32.51 -21.08 31.04
N ALA A 62 32.09 -19.82 30.97
CA ALA A 62 30.86 -19.34 31.56
C ALA A 62 29.68 -19.80 30.67
N THR A 63 29.27 -21.06 30.84
CA THR A 63 28.07 -21.61 30.18
C THR A 63 26.82 -20.93 30.76
N VAL A 64 26.52 -19.73 30.26
CA VAL A 64 25.24 -19.06 30.49
C VAL A 64 24.18 -19.86 29.75
N ALA A 65 23.58 -20.82 30.46
CA ALA A 65 22.41 -21.54 29.99
C ALA A 65 21.22 -20.57 29.96
N THR A 66 21.11 -19.78 28.89
CA THR A 66 19.95 -18.95 28.62
C THR A 66 18.75 -19.85 28.40
N THR A 67 17.98 -20.08 29.46
CA THR A 67 16.63 -20.61 29.34
C THR A 67 15.81 -19.59 28.53
N HIS A 68 15.66 -19.86 27.24
CA HIS A 68 14.95 -18.97 26.31
C HIS A 68 13.47 -18.92 26.68
N ARG A 69 13.12 -18.04 27.63
CA ARG A 69 11.74 -17.85 28.08
C ARG A 69 10.91 -17.42 26.89
N LYS A 70 9.88 -18.22 26.58
CA LYS A 70 8.86 -17.89 25.59
C LYS A 70 8.30 -16.49 25.88
N ARG A 71 8.49 -15.56 24.94
CA ARG A 71 7.99 -14.19 25.03
C ARG A 71 6.53 -14.16 24.62
N ARG A 72 5.72 -13.40 25.33
CA ARG A 72 4.29 -13.24 25.05
C ARG A 72 4.01 -11.86 24.48
N ILE A 73 3.41 -11.81 23.29
CA ILE A 73 3.20 -10.57 22.53
C ILE A 73 1.71 -10.36 22.29
N ALA A 74 1.21 -9.16 22.62
CA ALA A 74 -0.11 -8.71 22.22
C ALA A 74 0.00 -7.82 20.97
N VAL A 75 -0.66 -8.21 19.89
CA VAL A 75 -0.90 -7.36 18.72
C VAL A 75 -2.34 -6.84 18.81
N VAL A 76 -2.56 -5.55 18.59
CA VAL A 76 -3.90 -4.94 18.67
C VAL A 76 -4.26 -4.25 17.36
N GLY A 77 -5.30 -4.78 16.72
CA GLY A 77 -5.71 -4.51 15.33
C GLY A 77 -5.18 -5.58 14.37
N ALA A 78 -6.03 -6.09 13.48
CA ALA A 78 -5.72 -7.08 12.44
C ALA A 78 -5.79 -6.51 11.00
N GLY A 79 -5.63 -5.19 10.85
CA GLY A 79 -5.33 -4.55 9.57
C GLY A 79 -3.85 -4.74 9.16
N ALA A 80 -3.45 -4.12 8.05
CA ALA A 80 -2.15 -4.34 7.41
C ALA A 80 -0.92 -4.30 8.34
N SER A 81 -0.87 -3.35 9.29
CA SER A 81 0.25 -3.23 10.22
C SER A 81 0.29 -4.33 11.29
N GLY A 82 -0.84 -4.64 11.93
CA GLY A 82 -0.90 -5.67 12.96
C GLY A 82 -0.71 -7.08 12.41
N SER A 83 -1.39 -7.40 11.30
CA SER A 83 -1.25 -8.68 10.61
C SER A 83 0.16 -8.88 10.05
N GLY A 84 0.78 -7.80 9.51
CA GLY A 84 2.18 -7.79 9.15
C GLY A 84 3.12 -8.04 10.35
N ALA A 85 2.85 -7.42 11.50
CA ALA A 85 3.70 -7.58 12.69
C ALA A 85 3.69 -9.02 13.21
N ALA A 86 2.52 -9.66 13.33
CA ALA A 86 2.42 -11.07 13.72
C ALA A 86 3.16 -11.99 12.74
N PHE A 87 2.99 -11.78 11.43
CA PHE A 87 3.67 -12.52 10.37
C PHE A 87 5.20 -12.39 10.44
N PHE A 88 5.73 -11.17 10.54
CA PHE A 88 7.16 -10.92 10.64
C PHE A 88 7.76 -11.47 11.95
N LEU A 89 7.06 -11.33 13.08
CA LEU A 89 7.47 -11.90 14.37
C LEU A 89 7.61 -13.43 14.31
N ALA A 90 6.60 -14.12 13.77
CA ALA A 90 6.62 -15.57 13.62
C ALA A 90 7.74 -16.06 12.70
N ARG A 91 8.02 -15.34 11.60
CA ARG A 91 9.13 -15.64 10.70
C ARG A 91 10.50 -15.41 11.35
N ALA A 92 10.66 -14.32 12.10
CA ALA A 92 11.89 -14.03 12.83
C ALA A 92 12.16 -15.09 13.91
N ALA A 93 11.12 -15.50 14.65
CA ALA A 93 11.22 -16.58 15.63
C ALA A 93 11.69 -17.90 14.99
N ARG A 94 11.13 -18.30 13.83
CA ARG A 94 11.53 -19.53 13.12
C ARG A 94 12.99 -19.54 12.71
N VAL A 95 13.55 -18.40 12.29
CA VAL A 95 14.98 -18.29 11.93
C VAL A 95 15.84 -18.54 13.16
N VAL A 96 15.54 -17.90 14.29
CA VAL A 96 16.30 -18.08 15.54
C VAL A 96 16.07 -19.48 16.15
N GLU A 97 14.87 -20.03 16.05
CA GLU A 97 14.56 -21.41 16.45
C GLU A 97 15.39 -22.42 15.66
N ALA A 98 15.48 -22.26 14.33
CA ALA A 98 16.32 -23.11 13.48
C ALA A 98 17.82 -22.96 13.79
N GLN A 99 18.32 -21.73 13.95
CA GLN A 99 19.72 -21.45 14.29
C GLN A 99 20.14 -22.04 15.65
N LEU A 100 19.20 -22.12 16.61
CA LEU A 100 19.45 -22.65 17.96
C LEU A 100 19.04 -24.13 18.13
N GLY A 101 18.51 -24.79 17.09
CA GLY A 101 18.02 -26.17 17.16
C GLY A 101 16.80 -26.37 18.06
N LEU A 102 15.98 -25.33 18.25
CA LEU A 102 14.80 -25.33 19.10
C LEU A 102 13.56 -25.84 18.36
N ALA A 103 12.55 -26.27 19.13
CA ALA A 103 11.25 -26.64 18.58
C ALA A 103 10.52 -25.42 17.99
N PRO A 104 9.83 -25.54 16.83
CA PRO A 104 9.05 -24.45 16.25
C PRO A 104 7.98 -23.90 17.19
N GLY A 105 7.89 -22.57 17.30
CA GLY A 105 6.95 -21.90 18.20
C GLY A 105 7.29 -22.03 19.69
N SER A 106 8.56 -22.26 20.03
CA SER A 106 9.05 -22.25 21.42
C SER A 106 9.42 -20.85 21.90
N LEU A 107 9.84 -19.94 21.01
CA LEU A 107 10.31 -18.59 21.38
C LEU A 107 9.18 -17.58 21.59
N LEU A 108 8.07 -17.65 20.83
CA LEU A 108 6.99 -16.66 20.88
C LEU A 108 5.60 -17.28 21.10
N GLU A 109 4.78 -16.64 21.93
CA GLU A 109 3.31 -16.71 21.91
C GLU A 109 2.78 -15.36 21.40
N ILE A 110 2.07 -15.37 20.27
CA ILE A 110 1.50 -14.16 19.66
C ILE A 110 -0.02 -14.25 19.79
N VAL A 111 -0.64 -13.22 20.37
CA VAL A 111 -2.10 -13.07 20.45
C VAL A 111 -2.50 -11.80 19.72
N VAL A 112 -3.43 -11.89 18.78
CA VAL A 112 -3.92 -10.78 17.96
C VAL A 112 -5.35 -10.44 18.37
N TYR A 113 -5.57 -9.23 18.86
CA TYR A 113 -6.88 -8.72 19.25
C TYR A 113 -7.48 -7.84 18.15
N GLU A 114 -8.65 -8.19 17.64
CA GLU A 114 -9.39 -7.40 16.66
C GLU A 114 -10.80 -7.10 17.20
N LYS A 115 -11.24 -5.84 17.10
CA LYS A 115 -12.56 -5.40 17.57
C LYS A 115 -13.70 -5.80 16.63
N ASN A 116 -13.39 -5.98 15.35
CA ASN A 116 -14.33 -6.41 14.32
C ASN A 116 -14.42 -7.95 14.26
N ASP A 117 -15.44 -8.46 13.59
CA ASP A 117 -15.65 -9.86 13.22
C ASP A 117 -14.85 -10.31 11.98
N TYR A 118 -14.02 -9.44 11.40
CA TYR A 118 -13.19 -9.70 10.22
C TYR A 118 -11.75 -9.22 10.37
N ILE A 119 -10.84 -9.87 9.62
CA ILE A 119 -9.44 -9.48 9.44
C ILE A 119 -9.34 -8.48 8.27
N GLY A 120 -8.48 -7.46 8.42
CA GLY A 120 -8.21 -6.43 7.40
C GLY A 120 -8.46 -4.98 7.87
N GLY A 121 -9.27 -4.72 8.90
CA GLY A 121 -9.43 -3.38 9.46
C GLY A 121 -10.05 -2.37 8.47
N ARG A 122 -9.24 -1.50 7.84
CA ARG A 122 -9.69 -0.60 6.74
C ARG A 122 -9.71 -1.30 5.38
N GLU A 123 -8.92 -2.36 5.24
CA GLU A 123 -8.90 -3.27 4.11
C GLU A 123 -10.11 -4.23 4.29
N CYS A 124 -11.30 -3.74 3.91
CA CYS A 124 -12.59 -4.35 4.22
C CYS A 124 -13.46 -4.34 2.97
N ALA A 125 -14.02 -5.49 2.58
CA ALA A 125 -14.86 -5.62 1.40
C ALA A 125 -16.26 -6.15 1.74
N VAL A 126 -17.27 -5.66 1.03
CA VAL A 126 -18.65 -6.17 1.10
C VAL A 126 -18.93 -7.12 -0.07
N THR A 127 -19.51 -8.28 0.21
CA THR A 127 -20.01 -9.19 -0.83
C THR A 127 -21.36 -8.71 -1.34
N VAL A 128 -21.52 -8.54 -2.65
CA VAL A 128 -22.81 -8.18 -3.26
C VAL A 128 -23.68 -9.42 -3.43
N THR A 129 -24.97 -9.29 -3.12
CA THR A 129 -25.96 -10.37 -3.25
C THR A 129 -26.59 -10.40 -4.63
N GLU A 130 -27.18 -9.29 -5.10
CA GLU A 130 -27.88 -9.22 -6.40
C GLU A 130 -27.70 -7.81 -7.02
N PRO A 131 -27.65 -7.66 -8.37
CA PRO A 131 -27.55 -8.71 -9.39
C PRO A 131 -26.11 -9.26 -9.57
N PHE A 132 -25.19 -8.90 -8.67
CA PHE A 132 -23.75 -9.17 -8.79
C PHE A 132 -23.29 -10.26 -7.80
N MET A 133 -24.04 -11.36 -7.74
CA MET A 133 -23.86 -12.53 -6.87
C MET A 133 -22.38 -12.90 -6.61
N GLY A 134 -21.89 -12.60 -5.39
CA GLY A 134 -20.61 -13.07 -4.89
C GLY A 134 -19.40 -12.16 -5.16
N GLU A 135 -19.57 -11.07 -5.92
CA GLU A 135 -18.50 -10.09 -6.12
C GLU A 135 -18.16 -9.37 -4.80
N LYS A 136 -16.86 -9.18 -4.52
CA LYS A 136 -16.41 -8.40 -3.35
C LYS A 136 -16.02 -6.98 -3.76
N LEU A 137 -16.65 -5.99 -3.13
CA LEU A 137 -16.40 -4.57 -3.34
C LEU A 137 -15.62 -3.98 -2.18
N GLU A 138 -14.44 -3.44 -2.47
CA GLU A 138 -13.55 -2.84 -1.46
C GLU A 138 -14.12 -1.51 -0.92
N LEU A 139 -14.44 -1.50 0.36
CA LEU A 139 -14.94 -0.32 1.08
C LEU A 139 -13.81 0.62 1.52
N GLY A 140 -12.54 0.23 1.35
CA GLY A 140 -11.35 1.00 1.69
C GLY A 140 -10.10 0.37 1.08
N ALA A 141 -9.03 1.15 0.91
CA ALA A 141 -7.73 0.66 0.42
C ALA A 141 -7.81 -0.23 -0.86
N ALA A 142 -8.68 0.15 -1.80
CA ALA A 142 -9.09 -0.70 -2.91
C ALA A 142 -8.01 -1.04 -3.95
N MET A 143 -6.83 -0.41 -3.90
CA MET A 143 -5.83 -0.42 -4.97
C MET A 143 -4.41 -0.60 -4.44
N MET A 144 -3.62 -1.40 -5.15
CA MET A 144 -2.17 -1.54 -5.03
C MET A 144 -1.50 -1.01 -6.31
N VAL A 145 -0.18 -0.82 -6.27
CA VAL A 145 0.66 -0.48 -7.45
C VAL A 145 1.82 -1.47 -7.59
N ASN A 146 2.43 -1.51 -8.78
CA ASN A 146 3.60 -2.36 -9.04
C ASN A 146 4.78 -2.15 -8.07
N ALA A 147 4.91 -0.95 -7.47
CA ALA A 147 5.93 -0.60 -6.48
C ALA A 147 5.64 -1.07 -5.04
N ASN A 148 4.50 -1.72 -4.77
CA ASN A 148 4.20 -2.33 -3.47
C ASN A 148 4.82 -3.73 -3.38
N ILE A 149 6.14 -3.78 -3.13
CA ILE A 149 6.92 -5.01 -3.26
C ILE A 149 6.65 -5.99 -2.10
N ASN A 150 6.39 -5.53 -0.86
CA ASN A 150 6.02 -6.48 0.19
C ASN A 150 4.64 -7.09 -0.11
N LEU A 151 3.65 -6.27 -0.45
CA LEU A 151 2.30 -6.76 -0.78
C LEU A 151 2.32 -7.74 -1.97
N ARG A 152 3.13 -7.45 -3.01
CA ARG A 152 3.30 -8.35 -4.16
C ARG A 152 4.08 -9.63 -3.81
N LYS A 153 5.11 -9.56 -2.98
CA LYS A 153 5.84 -10.75 -2.47
C LYS A 153 4.93 -11.64 -1.62
N VAL A 154 4.08 -11.06 -0.78
CA VAL A 154 3.11 -11.78 0.05
C VAL A 154 2.03 -12.44 -0.81
N ALA A 155 1.49 -11.73 -1.80
CA ALA A 155 0.54 -12.31 -2.76
C ALA A 155 1.15 -13.52 -3.51
N ALA A 156 2.40 -13.40 -3.98
CA ALA A 156 3.12 -14.50 -4.63
C ALA A 156 3.35 -15.70 -3.69
N LYS A 157 3.81 -15.45 -2.45
CA LYS A 157 4.07 -16.48 -1.42
C LYS A 157 2.82 -17.27 -1.02
N PHE A 158 1.63 -16.66 -1.12
CA PHE A 158 0.35 -17.30 -0.77
C PHE A 158 -0.51 -17.63 -1.99
N HIS A 159 0.04 -17.55 -3.20
CA HIS A 159 -0.65 -17.82 -4.48
C HIS A 159 -1.94 -17.01 -4.67
N LEU A 160 -2.00 -15.80 -4.10
CA LEU A 160 -3.17 -14.92 -4.17
C LEU A 160 -3.15 -14.16 -5.51
N PRO A 161 -4.14 -14.38 -6.40
CA PRO A 161 -4.12 -13.79 -7.74
C PRO A 161 -4.32 -12.26 -7.71
N LEU A 162 -3.31 -11.54 -8.20
CA LEU A 162 -3.37 -10.11 -8.47
C LEU A 162 -3.80 -9.86 -9.92
N ILE A 163 -4.78 -8.96 -10.09
CA ILE A 163 -5.35 -8.57 -11.37
C ILE A 163 -5.03 -7.09 -11.64
N ALA A 164 -4.77 -6.72 -12.90
CA ALA A 164 -4.63 -5.33 -13.32
C ALA A 164 -6.00 -4.64 -13.54
N ALA A 165 -6.12 -3.37 -13.14
CA ALA A 165 -7.34 -2.58 -13.30
C ALA A 165 -7.82 -2.49 -14.77
N PRO A 166 -9.11 -2.77 -15.07
CA PRO A 166 -9.64 -2.65 -16.43
C PRO A 166 -9.41 -1.27 -17.05
N GLY A 167 -8.97 -1.26 -18.32
CA GLY A 167 -8.66 -0.03 -19.08
C GLY A 167 -7.24 0.55 -18.88
N GLY A 168 -6.58 0.26 -17.75
CA GLY A 168 -5.20 0.67 -17.48
C GLY A 168 -4.91 2.17 -17.72
N THR A 169 -3.73 2.49 -18.27
CA THR A 169 -3.33 3.87 -18.61
C THR A 169 -4.06 4.46 -19.83
N ALA A 170 -4.87 3.66 -20.54
CA ALA A 170 -5.69 4.10 -21.66
C ALA A 170 -7.14 4.45 -21.25
N ALA A 171 -7.49 4.25 -19.98
CA ALA A 171 -8.81 4.61 -19.46
C ALA A 171 -9.12 6.10 -19.65
N ARG A 172 -10.35 6.39 -20.09
CA ARG A 172 -10.82 7.78 -20.15
C ARG A 172 -11.15 8.29 -18.75
N MET A 173 -10.73 9.52 -18.47
CA MET A 173 -10.95 10.31 -17.27
C MET A 173 -11.42 11.72 -17.66
N ASP A 174 -12.49 12.18 -17.03
CA ASP A 174 -12.89 13.59 -17.00
C ASP A 174 -12.60 14.16 -15.61
N MET A 175 -12.30 15.46 -15.55
CA MET A 175 -11.95 16.17 -14.33
C MET A 175 -12.94 17.29 -14.06
N TRP A 176 -13.54 17.35 -12.87
CA TRP A 176 -14.69 18.21 -12.59
C TRP A 176 -14.44 19.16 -11.41
N ASP A 177 -14.79 20.44 -11.55
CA ASP A 177 -14.62 21.46 -10.49
C ASP A 177 -15.90 21.71 -9.66
N GLY A 178 -16.88 20.80 -9.71
CA GLY A 178 -18.21 21.01 -9.11
C GLY A 178 -19.18 21.81 -10.00
N LYS A 179 -18.69 22.46 -11.07
CA LYS A 179 -19.53 23.24 -12.00
C LYS A 179 -19.33 22.91 -13.48
N LYS A 180 -18.13 22.56 -13.91
CA LYS A 180 -17.73 22.26 -15.30
C LYS A 180 -16.69 21.14 -15.33
N VAL A 181 -16.65 20.40 -16.43
CA VAL A 181 -15.46 19.59 -16.74
C VAL A 181 -14.32 20.54 -17.09
N VAL A 182 -13.23 20.48 -16.34
CA VAL A 182 -12.04 21.32 -16.56
C VAL A 182 -11.08 20.69 -17.55
N TYR A 183 -10.91 19.37 -17.51
CA TYR A 183 -10.03 18.61 -18.40
C TYR A 183 -10.64 17.23 -18.71
N SER A 184 -10.32 16.69 -19.87
CA SER A 184 -10.69 15.35 -20.34
C SER A 184 -9.50 14.78 -21.10
N ASN A 185 -9.19 13.50 -20.92
CA ASN A 185 -8.33 12.78 -21.87
C ASN A 185 -9.17 12.06 -22.94
N THR A 186 -8.54 11.76 -24.06
CA THR A 186 -9.10 11.02 -25.19
C THR A 186 -8.76 9.54 -25.15
N GLY A 187 -7.73 9.16 -24.39
CA GLY A 187 -7.09 7.84 -24.45
C GLY A 187 -6.01 7.74 -25.54
N VAL A 188 -5.94 8.74 -26.43
CA VAL A 188 -4.93 8.81 -27.49
C VAL A 188 -3.74 9.61 -26.98
N ALA A 189 -2.74 8.90 -26.47
CA ALA A 189 -1.62 9.45 -25.69
C ALA A 189 -0.85 10.63 -26.33
N TRP A 190 -0.86 10.80 -27.66
CA TRP A 190 -0.23 11.95 -28.32
C TRP A 190 -1.14 13.20 -28.36
N TRP A 191 -2.45 13.02 -28.58
CA TRP A 191 -3.43 14.11 -28.43
C TRP A 191 -3.48 14.57 -26.98
N ASP A 192 -3.47 13.64 -26.03
CA ASP A 192 -3.55 13.95 -24.59
C ASP A 192 -2.30 14.70 -24.11
N LYS A 193 -1.10 14.34 -24.62
CA LYS A 193 0.12 15.13 -24.42
C LYS A 193 0.02 16.53 -25.00
N LEU A 194 -0.63 16.71 -26.15
CA LEU A 194 -0.79 18.02 -26.79
C LEU A 194 -1.80 18.90 -26.04
N THR A 195 -3.00 18.40 -25.73
CA THR A 195 -4.05 19.17 -25.03
C THR A 195 -3.61 19.52 -23.61
N SER A 196 -2.99 18.59 -22.89
CA SER A 196 -2.34 18.83 -21.60
C SER A 196 -1.22 19.86 -21.70
N GLY A 197 -0.32 19.72 -22.70
CA GLY A 197 0.79 20.64 -22.93
C GLY A 197 0.36 22.08 -23.23
N ILE A 198 -0.71 22.26 -24.01
CA ILE A 198 -1.34 23.56 -24.28
C ILE A 198 -1.98 24.14 -23.01
N ARG A 199 -2.69 23.31 -22.22
CA ARG A 199 -3.45 23.77 -21.06
C ARG A 199 -2.56 24.13 -19.85
N TYR A 200 -1.51 23.35 -19.62
CA TYR A 200 -0.72 23.33 -18.39
C TYR A 200 0.77 23.66 -18.58
N GLY A 201 1.22 23.82 -19.83
CA GLY A 201 2.62 23.93 -20.21
C GLY A 201 3.29 22.55 -20.31
N PHE A 202 3.89 22.25 -21.46
CA PHE A 202 4.51 20.96 -21.80
C PHE A 202 5.51 20.40 -20.79
N LEU A 203 6.13 21.25 -19.96
CA LEU A 203 7.07 20.81 -18.92
C LEU A 203 6.39 20.30 -17.64
N SER A 204 5.15 20.69 -17.34
CA SER A 204 4.48 20.32 -16.08
C SER A 204 4.27 18.79 -15.95
N PRO A 205 3.76 18.07 -16.96
CA PRO A 205 3.62 16.61 -16.88
C PRO A 205 4.98 15.90 -16.77
N LEU A 206 5.99 16.36 -17.51
CA LEU A 206 7.34 15.78 -17.50
C LEU A 206 8.05 15.98 -16.14
N ARG A 207 7.87 17.16 -15.52
CA ARG A 207 8.39 17.47 -14.19
C ARG A 207 7.72 16.62 -13.11
N GLN A 208 6.40 16.43 -13.17
CA GLN A 208 5.71 15.49 -12.28
C GLN A 208 6.21 14.06 -12.48
N ALA A 209 6.26 13.56 -13.71
CA ALA A 209 6.71 12.20 -13.99
C ALA A 209 8.12 11.94 -13.44
N SER A 210 9.08 12.84 -13.69
CA SER A 210 10.43 12.73 -13.12
C SER A 210 10.47 12.76 -11.59
N ALA A 211 9.56 13.50 -10.94
CA ALA A 211 9.44 13.50 -9.48
C ALA A 211 8.84 12.19 -8.94
N VAL A 212 7.86 11.60 -9.64
CA VAL A 212 7.27 10.29 -9.32
C VAL A 212 8.30 9.18 -9.50
N THR A 213 9.05 9.15 -10.60
CA THR A 213 10.14 8.16 -10.80
C THR A 213 11.15 8.21 -9.66
N LYS A 214 11.65 9.41 -9.31
CA LYS A 214 12.61 9.58 -8.18
C LYS A 214 12.03 9.16 -6.83
N PHE A 215 10.73 9.38 -6.61
CA PHE A 215 10.05 8.91 -5.41
C PHE A 215 9.97 7.38 -5.37
N VAL A 216 9.60 6.73 -6.47
CA VAL A 216 9.54 5.26 -6.58
C VAL A 216 10.94 4.64 -6.46
N GLU A 217 11.97 5.22 -7.08
CA GLU A 217 13.38 4.81 -6.95
C GLU A 217 13.88 4.91 -5.51
N ARG A 218 13.58 6.02 -4.81
CA ARG A 218 13.91 6.21 -3.39
C ARG A 218 13.16 5.23 -2.50
N MET A 219 11.86 5.02 -2.73
CA MET A 219 11.05 4.03 -2.02
C MET A 219 11.57 2.60 -2.23
N ALA A 220 12.01 2.23 -3.43
CA ALA A 220 12.45 0.88 -3.76
C ALA A 220 13.67 0.42 -2.93
N GLN A 221 14.48 1.34 -2.42
CA GLN A 221 15.60 1.05 -1.53
C GLN A 221 15.15 0.32 -0.24
N VAL A 222 13.91 0.56 0.22
CA VAL A 222 13.33 -0.08 1.42
C VAL A 222 13.17 -1.60 1.29
N TYR A 223 13.32 -2.17 0.09
CA TYR A 223 13.27 -3.62 -0.17
C TYR A 223 14.64 -4.21 -0.54
N SER A 224 15.69 -3.40 -0.67
CA SER A 224 17.03 -3.85 -1.06
C SER A 224 17.78 -4.45 0.13
N PRO A 225 18.22 -5.73 0.09
CA PRO A 225 18.92 -6.35 1.21
C PRO A 225 20.20 -5.61 1.63
N SER A 226 20.99 -5.11 0.67
CA SER A 226 22.23 -4.39 0.95
C SER A 226 21.99 -3.03 1.60
N PHE A 227 20.95 -2.30 1.17
CA PHE A 227 20.54 -1.04 1.81
C PHE A 227 20.08 -1.28 3.25
N LEU A 228 19.24 -2.28 3.47
CA LEU A 228 18.70 -2.60 4.79
C LEU A 228 19.79 -3.07 5.76
N ALA A 229 20.70 -3.94 5.31
CA ALA A 229 21.84 -4.39 6.11
C ALA A 229 22.82 -3.25 6.43
N GLN A 230 23.07 -2.32 5.50
CA GLN A 230 23.93 -1.15 5.74
C GLN A 230 23.29 -0.10 6.66
N ARG A 231 21.97 0.11 6.53
CA ARG A 231 21.20 1.09 7.32
C ARG A 231 20.91 0.59 8.75
N GLY A 232 20.75 -0.73 8.93
CA GLY A 232 20.37 -1.33 10.21
C GLY A 232 18.94 -1.02 10.63
N THR A 233 18.69 -1.03 11.94
CA THR A 233 17.41 -0.68 12.57
C THR A 233 17.27 0.84 12.75
N VAL A 234 16.05 1.38 12.57
CA VAL A 234 15.75 2.82 12.73
C VAL A 234 14.75 3.05 13.86
N ASN A 235 14.98 4.10 14.65
CA ASN A 235 14.28 4.37 15.91
C ASN A 235 13.29 5.53 15.86
N SER A 236 13.10 6.16 14.70
CA SER A 236 12.02 7.11 14.45
C SER A 236 11.63 7.16 12.96
N ILE A 237 10.48 7.77 12.65
CA ILE A 237 10.06 7.98 11.25
C ILE A 237 10.98 8.99 10.57
N GLU A 238 11.48 10.01 11.27
CA GLU A 238 12.45 10.98 10.76
C GLU A 238 13.74 10.28 10.28
N GLN A 239 14.27 9.32 11.05
CA GLN A 239 15.43 8.51 10.66
C GLN A 239 15.13 7.64 9.43
N PHE A 240 13.96 6.99 9.42
CA PHE A 240 13.50 6.19 8.29
C PHE A 240 13.43 7.02 6.99
N VAL A 241 12.70 8.14 6.98
CA VAL A 241 12.51 8.98 5.79
C VAL A 241 13.79 9.72 5.39
N ALA A 242 14.67 10.04 6.34
CA ALA A 242 16.00 10.58 6.03
C ALA A 242 16.87 9.55 5.29
N SER A 243 16.85 8.28 5.70
CA SER A 243 17.62 7.21 5.02
C SER A 243 17.20 7.00 3.56
N LEU A 244 15.92 7.20 3.24
CA LEU A 244 15.38 7.12 1.88
C LEU A 244 15.48 8.45 1.10
N GLN A 245 15.96 9.54 1.72
CA GLN A 245 15.93 10.90 1.17
C GLN A 245 14.50 11.40 0.84
N LEU A 246 13.50 11.01 1.64
CA LEU A 246 12.06 11.33 1.47
C LEU A 246 11.47 12.15 2.65
N GLY A 247 12.33 12.86 3.37
CA GLY A 247 11.97 13.70 4.52
C GLY A 247 11.56 15.14 4.16
N SER A 248 12.10 16.09 4.92
CA SER A 248 11.64 17.49 4.98
C SER A 248 11.59 18.23 3.64
N GLU A 249 12.39 17.86 2.63
CA GLU A 249 12.30 18.41 1.27
C GLU A 249 10.86 18.35 0.72
N TYR A 250 10.20 17.21 0.93
CA TYR A 250 8.84 16.90 0.46
C TYR A 250 7.77 17.22 1.51
N THR A 251 8.09 17.03 2.79
CA THR A 251 7.06 17.00 3.86
C THR A 251 6.88 18.35 4.56
N SER A 252 7.85 19.28 4.50
CA SER A 252 7.79 20.58 5.18
C SER A 252 6.85 21.63 4.56
N ARG A 253 6.20 21.31 3.43
CA ARG A 253 5.35 22.24 2.66
C ARG A 253 4.08 21.55 2.20
N SER A 254 3.06 22.33 1.88
CA SER A 254 1.90 21.81 1.13
C SER A 254 2.35 21.22 -0.20
N ALA A 255 1.65 20.21 -0.71
CA ALA A 255 1.96 19.60 -2.00
C ALA A 255 1.88 20.62 -3.13
N PHE A 256 0.98 21.61 -3.03
CA PHE A 256 0.88 22.74 -3.96
C PHE A 256 2.17 23.55 -4.01
N GLU A 257 2.68 23.96 -2.85
CA GLU A 257 3.93 24.74 -2.77
C GLU A 257 5.15 23.92 -3.14
N TRP A 258 5.21 22.64 -2.73
CA TRP A 258 6.29 21.75 -3.13
C TRP A 258 6.30 21.55 -4.65
N ALA A 259 5.14 21.28 -5.26
CA ALA A 259 5.03 21.10 -6.70
C ALA A 259 5.36 22.37 -7.49
N THR A 260 4.89 23.54 -7.05
CA THR A 260 5.12 24.81 -7.76
C THR A 260 6.50 25.42 -7.50
N LYS A 261 7.05 25.32 -6.28
CA LYS A 261 8.32 25.96 -5.88
C LYS A 261 9.54 25.03 -5.95
N VAL A 262 9.37 23.70 -5.86
CA VAL A 262 10.49 22.73 -5.90
C VAL A 262 10.48 21.93 -7.20
N VAL A 263 9.35 21.34 -7.59
CA VAL A 263 9.23 20.57 -8.86
C VAL A 263 9.09 21.49 -10.08
N GLY A 264 8.53 22.70 -9.89
CA GLY A 264 8.34 23.69 -10.95
C GLY A 264 7.21 23.34 -11.93
N VAL A 265 6.15 22.65 -11.50
CA VAL A 265 4.93 22.52 -12.31
C VAL A 265 4.15 23.85 -12.31
N SER A 266 3.32 24.09 -13.32
CA SER A 266 2.44 25.26 -13.31
C SER A 266 1.41 25.19 -12.17
N ALA A 267 1.05 26.33 -11.59
CA ALA A 267 0.04 26.40 -10.52
C ALA A 267 -1.30 25.73 -10.93
N ARG A 268 -1.66 25.84 -12.21
CA ARG A 268 -2.83 25.17 -12.81
C ARG A 268 -2.71 23.64 -12.83
N TRP A 269 -1.52 23.10 -13.14
CA TRP A 269 -1.27 21.66 -13.06
C TRP A 269 -1.38 21.16 -11.63
N ALA A 270 -0.87 21.93 -10.65
CA ALA A 270 -1.03 21.61 -9.25
C ALA A 270 -2.50 21.64 -8.80
N ASN A 271 -3.24 22.72 -9.10
CA ASN A 271 -4.63 22.92 -8.69
C ASN A 271 -5.65 22.01 -9.38
N GLU A 272 -5.43 21.63 -10.64
CA GLU A 272 -6.33 20.74 -11.37
C GLU A 272 -5.86 19.29 -11.23
N MET A 273 -4.69 18.94 -11.80
CA MET A 273 -4.23 17.56 -11.94
C MET A 273 -3.78 16.93 -10.62
N MET A 274 -2.84 17.56 -9.90
CA MET A 274 -2.32 16.99 -8.66
C MET A 274 -3.36 17.00 -7.53
N ASP A 275 -4.21 18.01 -7.50
CA ASP A 275 -5.37 18.10 -6.60
C ASP A 275 -6.37 16.97 -6.83
N SER A 276 -6.68 16.62 -8.08
CA SER A 276 -7.54 15.47 -8.37
C SER A 276 -6.92 14.14 -7.92
N MET A 277 -5.59 14.03 -7.94
CA MET A 277 -4.85 12.86 -7.46
C MET A 277 -4.84 12.78 -5.92
N THR A 278 -4.65 13.89 -5.20
CA THR A 278 -4.73 13.88 -3.72
C THR A 278 -6.15 13.69 -3.22
N ARG A 279 -7.15 14.29 -3.89
CA ARG A 279 -8.57 14.15 -3.55
C ARG A 279 -9.07 12.72 -3.77
N SER A 280 -8.75 12.10 -4.89
CA SER A 280 -9.19 10.72 -5.20
C SER A 280 -8.57 9.65 -4.29
N ASN A 281 -7.32 9.83 -3.84
CA ASN A 281 -6.60 8.84 -3.03
C ASN A 281 -6.67 9.11 -1.51
N PHE A 282 -6.62 10.37 -1.10
CA PHE A 282 -6.46 10.80 0.29
C PHE A 282 -7.51 11.83 0.75
N GLY A 283 -8.59 12.00 -0.02
CA GLY A 283 -9.76 12.78 0.40
C GLY A 283 -9.42 14.21 0.82
N ALA A 284 -8.39 14.81 0.23
CA ALA A 284 -7.83 16.07 0.69
C ALA A 284 -7.20 16.86 -0.47
N ASP A 285 -7.31 18.18 -0.38
CA ASP A 285 -6.78 19.10 -1.38
C ASP A 285 -5.25 19.15 -1.37
N VAL A 286 -4.66 19.45 -2.52
CA VAL A 286 -3.21 19.62 -2.74
C VAL A 286 -2.60 20.73 -1.87
N THR A 287 -3.42 21.62 -1.32
CA THR A 287 -3.04 22.66 -0.35
C THR A 287 -3.06 22.18 1.11
N GLN A 288 -3.75 21.09 1.42
CA GLN A 288 -3.90 20.54 2.78
C GLN A 288 -2.86 19.46 3.10
N VAL A 289 -2.53 18.60 2.12
CA VAL A 289 -1.53 17.54 2.28
C VAL A 289 -0.13 17.98 1.86
N HIS A 290 0.91 17.26 2.29
CA HIS A 290 2.30 17.48 1.92
C HIS A 290 2.76 16.71 0.65
N GLY A 291 3.93 17.03 0.11
CA GLY A 291 4.41 16.55 -1.20
C GLY A 291 4.43 15.02 -1.42
N ILE A 292 4.75 14.23 -0.38
CA ILE A 292 4.75 12.75 -0.47
C ILE A 292 3.35 12.20 -0.81
N ALA A 293 2.28 12.83 -0.33
CA ALA A 293 0.91 12.40 -0.60
C ALA A 293 0.52 12.62 -2.07
N ALA A 294 0.93 13.74 -2.68
CA ALA A 294 0.67 13.99 -4.10
C ALA A 294 1.51 13.06 -5.00
N LEU A 295 2.74 12.73 -4.60
CA LEU A 295 3.57 11.74 -5.28
C LEU A 295 2.97 10.33 -5.24
N ALA A 296 2.51 9.89 -4.06
CA ALA A 296 1.84 8.60 -3.91
C ALA A 296 0.51 8.55 -4.67
N GLY A 297 -0.29 9.62 -4.64
CA GLY A 297 -1.53 9.68 -5.42
C GLY A 297 -1.29 9.69 -6.94
N ALA A 298 -0.17 10.26 -7.39
CA ALA A 298 0.22 10.24 -8.80
C ALA A 298 0.69 8.86 -9.27
N SER A 299 1.44 8.10 -8.46
CA SER A 299 1.97 6.78 -8.85
C SER A 299 0.90 5.70 -9.03
N VAL A 300 -0.31 5.90 -8.47
CA VAL A 300 -1.48 5.04 -8.73
C VAL A 300 -1.90 5.03 -10.21
N SER A 301 -1.47 6.03 -10.99
CA SER A 301 -1.67 6.07 -12.45
C SER A 301 -0.86 5.00 -13.21
N GLU A 302 0.18 4.41 -12.60
CA GLU A 302 1.15 3.53 -13.27
C GLU A 302 0.81 2.03 -13.12
N GLY A 303 -0.42 1.68 -13.49
CA GLY A 303 -0.90 0.30 -13.48
C GLY A 303 -1.35 -0.16 -12.10
N ALA A 304 -2.55 0.26 -11.70
CA ALA A 304 -3.20 -0.18 -10.47
C ALA A 304 -3.54 -1.69 -10.51
N LEU A 305 -3.36 -2.34 -9.36
CA LEU A 305 -3.58 -3.75 -9.12
C LEU A 305 -4.61 -3.95 -8.01
N PHE A 306 -5.34 -5.07 -8.05
CA PHE A 306 -6.26 -5.50 -6.98
C PHE A 306 -6.20 -7.03 -6.82
N MET A 307 -6.61 -7.54 -5.66
CA MET A 307 -6.66 -8.98 -5.41
C MET A 307 -8.04 -9.54 -5.75
N TYR A 308 -8.10 -10.65 -6.50
CA TYR A 308 -9.38 -11.31 -6.78
C TYR A 308 -10.04 -11.79 -5.49
N GLY A 309 -11.35 -11.52 -5.32
CA GLY A 309 -12.05 -11.83 -4.08
C GLY A 309 -11.66 -10.96 -2.88
N GLY A 310 -10.93 -9.85 -3.10
CA GLY A 310 -10.67 -8.81 -2.10
C GLY A 310 -9.29 -8.88 -1.43
N ASN A 311 -8.71 -7.69 -1.20
CA ASN A 311 -7.38 -7.44 -0.67
C ASN A 311 -7.20 -7.98 0.76
N ASN A 312 -8.29 -8.10 1.53
CA ASN A 312 -8.23 -8.53 2.93
C ASN A 312 -7.75 -9.98 3.14
N GLN A 313 -7.80 -10.82 2.09
CA GLN A 313 -7.23 -12.17 2.08
C GLN A 313 -5.71 -12.17 2.36
N MET A 314 -4.99 -11.12 1.97
CA MET A 314 -3.55 -11.02 2.21
C MET A 314 -3.22 -11.04 3.71
N PHE A 315 -4.02 -10.32 4.51
CA PHE A 315 -3.82 -10.21 5.95
C PHE A 315 -4.34 -11.45 6.69
N GLN A 316 -5.37 -12.10 6.15
CA GLN A 316 -5.80 -13.43 6.60
C GLN A 316 -4.68 -14.47 6.40
N ALA A 317 -4.03 -14.48 5.23
CA ALA A 317 -2.92 -15.39 4.94
C ALA A 317 -1.66 -15.08 5.78
N MET A 318 -1.34 -13.80 6.00
CA MET A 318 -0.30 -13.38 6.95
C MET A 318 -0.54 -13.93 8.37
N LEU A 319 -1.76 -13.80 8.88
CA LEU A 319 -2.11 -14.30 10.22
C LEU A 319 -2.12 -15.83 10.28
N ALA A 320 -2.63 -16.51 9.24
CA ALA A 320 -2.60 -17.96 9.14
C ALA A 320 -1.17 -18.52 9.11
N ASP A 321 -0.26 -17.92 8.33
CA ASP A 321 1.17 -18.27 8.35
C ASP A 321 1.79 -18.00 9.71
N SER A 322 1.41 -16.91 10.41
CA SER A 322 1.99 -16.57 11.71
C SER A 322 1.72 -17.61 12.82
N GLY A 323 0.59 -18.34 12.75
CA GLY A 323 0.15 -19.26 13.81
C GLY A 323 -0.28 -18.58 15.11
N ALA A 324 -0.62 -17.29 15.06
CA ALA A 324 -1.07 -16.52 16.22
C ALA A 324 -2.50 -16.88 16.67
N ASP A 325 -2.78 -16.66 17.96
CA ASP A 325 -4.15 -16.73 18.52
C ASP A 325 -4.93 -15.46 18.14
N VAL A 326 -5.76 -15.55 17.09
CA VAL A 326 -6.51 -14.43 16.54
C VAL A 326 -7.90 -14.34 17.16
N ARG A 327 -8.10 -13.32 18.00
CA ARG A 327 -9.32 -13.05 18.77
C ARG A 327 -10.12 -11.94 18.11
N LEU A 328 -11.03 -12.34 17.22
CA LEU A 328 -12.01 -11.46 16.57
C LEU A 328 -13.11 -11.02 17.57
N SER A 329 -13.84 -9.96 17.22
CA SER A 329 -14.90 -9.33 18.02
C SER A 329 -14.49 -8.95 19.46
N THR A 330 -13.20 -8.86 19.74
CA THR A 330 -12.60 -8.76 21.07
C THR A 330 -11.82 -7.45 21.21
N ALA A 331 -12.57 -6.37 21.40
CA ALA A 331 -12.01 -5.04 21.59
C ALA A 331 -11.16 -4.95 22.88
N VAL A 332 -9.93 -4.45 22.74
CA VAL A 332 -9.08 -4.05 23.88
C VAL A 332 -9.61 -2.75 24.47
N THR A 333 -9.88 -2.76 25.77
CA THR A 333 -10.53 -1.66 26.51
C THR A 333 -9.56 -0.85 27.36
N ASP A 334 -8.50 -1.47 27.86
CA ASP A 334 -7.43 -0.80 28.62
C ASP A 334 -6.09 -1.53 28.44
N ILE A 335 -4.99 -0.79 28.62
CA ILE A 335 -3.62 -1.33 28.71
C ILE A 335 -2.91 -0.63 29.87
N THR A 336 -2.42 -1.40 30.83
CA THR A 336 -1.66 -0.88 31.98
C THR A 336 -0.26 -1.49 32.04
N ALA A 337 0.66 -0.85 32.77
CA ALA A 337 1.99 -1.42 33.00
C ALA A 337 1.90 -2.57 34.02
N ALA A 338 2.51 -3.71 33.72
CA ALA A 338 2.52 -4.85 34.65
C ALA A 338 3.56 -4.64 35.78
N PRO A 339 3.28 -5.06 37.03
CA PRO A 339 4.20 -4.85 38.17
C PRO A 339 5.60 -5.47 38.03
N GLY A 340 5.76 -6.49 37.18
CA GLY A 340 7.04 -7.15 36.89
C GLY A 340 7.74 -6.66 35.62
N GLY A 341 7.26 -5.58 35.01
CA GLY A 341 7.61 -5.20 33.64
C GLY A 341 6.69 -5.85 32.61
N GLY A 342 6.64 -5.27 31.40
CA GLY A 342 5.63 -5.60 30.39
C GLY A 342 4.29 -4.90 30.66
N TYR A 343 3.22 -5.48 30.12
CA TYR A 343 1.90 -4.87 30.00
C TYR A 343 0.79 -5.84 30.41
N ILE A 344 -0.27 -5.32 31.03
CA ILE A 344 -1.55 -6.02 31.18
C ILE A 344 -2.47 -5.48 30.09
N VAL A 345 -3.03 -6.38 29.28
CA VAL A 345 -4.03 -6.04 28.25
C VAL A 345 -5.40 -6.55 28.72
N SER A 346 -6.37 -5.65 28.73
CA SER A 346 -7.76 -5.91 29.14
C SER A 346 -8.70 -5.80 27.95
N SER A 347 -9.69 -6.69 27.86
CA SER A 347 -10.61 -6.75 26.70
C SER A 347 -12.05 -7.02 27.11
N ALA A 348 -13.00 -6.54 26.29
CA ALA A 348 -14.42 -6.55 26.61
C ALA A 348 -14.99 -7.96 26.91
N ASN A 349 -14.51 -8.99 26.21
CA ASN A 349 -15.03 -10.36 26.30
C ASN A 349 -14.21 -11.26 27.23
N ALA A 350 -13.04 -10.81 27.68
CA ALA A 350 -12.14 -11.57 28.55
C ALA A 350 -11.57 -10.62 29.64
N PRO A 351 -12.25 -10.49 30.80
CA PRO A 351 -11.81 -9.65 31.92
C PRO A 351 -10.64 -10.24 32.72
N SER A 352 -10.09 -11.39 32.30
CA SER A 352 -8.85 -11.93 32.85
C SER A 352 -7.66 -11.09 32.38
N ASN A 353 -7.19 -10.18 33.24
CA ASN A 353 -5.98 -9.37 33.07
C ASN A 353 -4.83 -10.23 32.54
N THR A 354 -4.54 -10.11 31.24
CA THR A 354 -3.58 -10.98 30.56
C THR A 354 -2.26 -10.24 30.42
N THR A 355 -1.22 -10.75 31.08
CA THR A 355 0.13 -10.17 31.03
C THR A 355 0.84 -10.56 29.73
N TYR A 356 1.46 -9.57 29.11
CA TYR A 356 2.30 -9.63 27.92
C TYR A 356 3.63 -8.94 28.18
N ASP A 357 4.70 -9.40 27.53
CA ASP A 357 6.00 -8.76 27.60
C ASP A 357 6.05 -7.48 26.75
N GLU A 358 5.38 -7.51 25.59
CA GLU A 358 5.49 -6.54 24.51
C GLU A 358 4.10 -6.31 23.87
N VAL A 359 3.83 -5.07 23.46
CA VAL A 359 2.58 -4.68 22.78
C VAL A 359 2.89 -4.06 21.43
N PHE A 360 2.25 -4.56 20.37
CA PHE A 360 2.31 -4.05 19.00
C PHE A 360 0.95 -3.44 18.65
N TRP A 361 0.89 -2.11 18.62
CA TRP A 361 -0.37 -1.37 18.57
C TRP A 361 -0.62 -0.75 17.18
N GLY A 362 -1.58 -1.32 16.44
CA GLY A 362 -1.92 -0.93 15.07
C GLY A 362 -2.99 0.16 14.90
N ASN A 363 -3.70 0.53 15.98
CA ASN A 363 -4.80 1.51 15.90
C ASN A 363 -4.31 2.96 16.08
N PRO A 364 -4.92 3.97 15.43
CA PRO A 364 -4.68 5.38 15.77
C PRO A 364 -4.99 5.65 17.24
N TRP A 365 -3.99 6.06 18.04
CA TRP A 365 -4.11 6.06 19.51
C TRP A 365 -5.26 6.92 20.04
N HIS A 366 -5.45 8.11 19.47
CA HIS A 366 -6.47 9.07 19.91
C HIS A 366 -7.88 8.78 19.41
N LEU A 367 -8.04 8.03 18.31
CA LEU A 367 -9.35 7.60 17.80
C LEU A 367 -9.80 6.24 18.38
N SER A 368 -8.87 5.47 18.95
CA SER A 368 -9.23 4.20 19.60
C SER A 368 -10.02 4.44 20.90
N PRO A 369 -11.06 3.64 21.20
CA PRO A 369 -11.82 3.74 22.45
C PRO A 369 -11.06 3.20 23.69
N VAL A 370 -9.83 2.68 23.54
CA VAL A 370 -9.00 2.22 24.67
C VAL A 370 -8.78 3.35 25.68
N ALA A 371 -8.82 3.04 26.98
CA ALA A 371 -8.53 4.01 28.04
C ALA A 371 -7.13 4.61 27.89
N LYS A 372 -6.98 5.90 28.24
CA LYS A 372 -5.72 6.66 28.08
C LYS A 372 -4.88 6.69 29.36
N GLY A 373 -5.03 5.68 30.24
CA GLY A 373 -4.32 5.62 31.53
C GLY A 373 -2.83 5.36 31.40
N LEU A 374 -2.40 4.66 30.34
CA LEU A 374 -1.00 4.32 30.10
C LEU A 374 -0.13 5.56 29.90
N GLN A 375 0.79 5.79 30.83
CA GLN A 375 1.76 6.88 30.74
C GLN A 375 2.88 6.52 29.75
N PHE A 376 3.06 7.34 28.71
CA PHE A 376 4.15 7.19 27.75
C PHE A 376 5.38 8.03 28.14
N THR A 377 6.57 7.56 27.79
CA THR A 377 7.83 8.32 27.94
C THR A 377 7.90 9.45 26.90
N THR A 378 7.50 9.13 25.67
CA THR A 378 7.30 10.10 24.59
C THR A 378 5.81 10.07 24.22
N PRO A 379 5.03 11.13 24.51
CA PRO A 379 3.61 11.17 24.19
C PRO A 379 3.33 10.98 22.69
N ILE A 380 2.32 10.19 22.36
CA ILE A 380 1.76 10.15 21.01
C ILE A 380 0.97 11.46 20.82
N PRO A 381 1.33 12.35 19.87
CA PRO A 381 0.55 13.57 19.61
C PRO A 381 -0.84 13.22 19.06
N PRO A 382 -1.83 14.13 19.09
CA PRO A 382 -3.07 13.95 18.34
C PRO A 382 -2.82 13.97 16.82
N GLN A 383 -3.68 13.27 16.08
CA GLN A 383 -3.74 13.31 14.61
C GLN A 383 -5.17 13.68 14.21
N GLU A 384 -5.32 14.57 13.23
CA GLU A 384 -6.59 14.76 12.53
C GLU A 384 -6.70 13.70 11.43
N TYR A 385 -7.88 13.10 11.28
CA TYR A 385 -8.17 12.12 10.23
C TYR A 385 -9.30 12.63 9.32
N VAL A 386 -9.24 12.23 8.05
CA VAL A 386 -10.31 12.50 7.09
C VAL A 386 -11.46 11.53 7.37
N ARG A 387 -12.65 12.08 7.62
CA ARG A 387 -13.92 11.35 7.58
C ARG A 387 -14.29 11.11 6.12
N LEU A 388 -14.54 9.85 5.76
CA LEU A 388 -14.80 9.45 4.38
C LEU A 388 -16.06 8.61 4.29
N HIS A 389 -16.96 9.01 3.39
CA HIS A 389 -18.18 8.30 3.06
C HIS A 389 -17.98 7.61 1.71
N VAL A 390 -18.15 6.29 1.71
CA VAL A 390 -17.96 5.39 0.58
C VAL A 390 -19.33 4.90 0.13
N THR A 391 -19.74 5.30 -1.07
CA THR A 391 -21.04 4.95 -1.63
C THR A 391 -20.84 4.09 -2.87
N TYR A 392 -21.40 2.90 -2.87
CA TYR A 392 -21.54 2.07 -4.07
C TYR A 392 -22.97 2.20 -4.62
N VAL A 393 -23.07 2.35 -5.95
CA VAL A 393 -24.34 2.50 -6.67
C VAL A 393 -24.38 1.46 -7.79
N GLY A 394 -25.38 0.58 -7.76
CA GLY A 394 -25.76 -0.21 -8.93
C GLY A 394 -26.55 0.67 -9.90
N THR A 395 -26.21 0.63 -11.19
CA THR A 395 -26.90 1.42 -12.23
C THR A 395 -26.98 0.65 -13.56
N THR A 396 -28.03 0.89 -14.35
CA THR A 396 -28.13 0.41 -15.74
C THR A 396 -27.37 1.28 -16.74
N ALA A 397 -26.88 2.45 -16.34
CA ALA A 397 -26.01 3.28 -17.17
C ALA A 397 -24.62 2.62 -17.31
N THR A 398 -23.97 2.85 -18.46
CA THR A 398 -22.59 2.37 -18.75
C THR A 398 -21.53 3.48 -18.65
N THR A 399 -21.97 4.74 -18.57
CA THR A 399 -21.14 5.94 -18.38
C THR A 399 -21.92 6.97 -17.53
N PRO A 400 -21.25 7.92 -16.83
CA PRO A 400 -21.92 8.95 -16.04
C PRO A 400 -22.88 9.81 -16.90
N PRO A 401 -24.10 10.13 -16.44
CA PRO A 401 -25.03 10.95 -17.22
C PRO A 401 -24.50 12.37 -17.49
N PRO A 402 -24.29 12.79 -18.76
CA PRO A 402 -23.67 14.08 -19.10
C PRO A 402 -24.44 15.31 -18.59
N LYS A 403 -25.77 15.17 -18.37
CA LYS A 403 -26.66 16.22 -17.87
C LYS A 403 -26.20 16.79 -16.52
N TYR A 404 -25.80 15.95 -15.57
CA TYR A 404 -25.34 16.38 -14.24
C TYR A 404 -24.05 17.22 -14.34
N PHE A 405 -23.12 16.76 -15.18
CA PHE A 405 -21.84 17.42 -15.49
C PHE A 405 -21.97 18.62 -16.45
N LYS A 406 -23.21 19.01 -16.78
CA LYS A 406 -23.58 20.15 -17.64
C LYS A 406 -22.96 20.04 -19.05
N GLN A 407 -22.77 18.80 -19.51
CA GLN A 407 -22.33 18.46 -20.85
C GLN A 407 -23.53 18.23 -21.77
N GLY A 408 -23.32 18.37 -23.09
CA GLY A 408 -24.36 18.10 -24.08
C GLY A 408 -24.78 16.63 -24.09
N SER A 409 -26.04 16.33 -24.43
CA SER A 409 -26.61 14.97 -24.41
C SER A 409 -25.95 13.97 -25.38
N LYS A 410 -25.05 14.42 -26.27
CA LYS A 410 -24.24 13.59 -27.17
C LYS A 410 -22.82 13.32 -26.65
N VAL A 411 -22.44 13.88 -25.49
CA VAL A 411 -21.12 13.68 -24.88
C VAL A 411 -21.09 12.36 -24.13
N VAL A 412 -20.20 11.45 -24.54
CA VAL A 412 -19.90 10.22 -23.80
C VAL A 412 -18.87 10.56 -22.71
N MET A 413 -19.36 10.69 -21.48
CA MET A 413 -18.53 10.93 -20.29
C MET A 413 -17.53 9.78 -20.08
N ALA A 414 -16.39 10.10 -19.48
CA ALA A 414 -15.43 9.14 -18.97
C ALA A 414 -16.01 8.25 -17.88
N GLN A 415 -15.55 7.00 -17.77
CA GLN A 415 -15.93 6.08 -16.69
C GLN A 415 -15.24 6.40 -15.35
N SER A 416 -14.21 7.24 -15.36
CA SER A 416 -13.62 7.86 -14.18
C SER A 416 -13.86 9.38 -14.20
N ILE A 417 -14.47 9.90 -13.14
CA ILE A 417 -14.61 11.34 -12.88
C ILE A 417 -13.85 11.67 -11.58
N SER A 418 -12.71 12.34 -11.69
CA SER A 418 -11.98 12.87 -10.52
C SER A 418 -12.30 14.36 -10.34
N THR A 419 -12.24 14.87 -9.12
CA THR A 419 -12.63 16.26 -8.83
C THR A 419 -11.47 17.14 -8.34
N THR A 420 -11.54 18.44 -8.65
CA THR A 420 -10.64 19.47 -8.10
C THR A 420 -11.39 20.38 -7.14
N GLY A 421 -10.75 20.74 -6.03
CA GLY A 421 -11.22 21.73 -5.07
C GLY A 421 -10.90 23.18 -5.47
N GLU A 422 -10.27 23.44 -6.62
CA GLU A 422 -9.87 24.81 -7.04
C GLU A 422 -11.04 25.82 -6.99
N ARG A 423 -12.24 25.40 -7.43
CA ARG A 423 -13.47 26.20 -7.31
C ARG A 423 -13.79 26.55 -5.86
N ALA A 424 -13.70 25.58 -4.95
CA ALA A 424 -14.03 25.72 -3.53
C ALA A 424 -13.03 26.63 -2.81
N ARG A 425 -11.73 26.42 -3.07
CA ARG A 425 -10.65 27.29 -2.57
C ARG A 425 -10.77 28.73 -3.10
N GLY A 426 -11.42 28.92 -4.25
CA GLY A 426 -11.82 30.23 -4.81
C GLY A 426 -13.13 30.82 -4.29
N GLY A 427 -13.74 30.25 -3.24
CA GLY A 427 -15.00 30.73 -2.66
C GLY A 427 -16.28 30.32 -3.40
N GLY A 428 -16.20 29.32 -4.29
CA GLY A 428 -17.37 28.65 -4.87
C GLY A 428 -17.79 27.41 -4.06
N ASP A 429 -18.84 26.75 -4.53
CA ASP A 429 -19.32 25.48 -3.96
C ASP A 429 -18.30 24.34 -4.20
N ALA A 430 -18.21 23.42 -3.24
CA ALA A 430 -17.38 22.22 -3.36
C ALA A 430 -18.03 21.15 -4.24
N PRO A 431 -17.25 20.30 -4.93
CA PRO A 431 -17.76 19.08 -5.55
C PRO A 431 -18.33 18.13 -4.48
N ALA A 432 -19.55 17.61 -4.69
CA ALA A 432 -20.25 16.72 -3.74
C ALA A 432 -19.51 15.39 -3.48
N PHE A 433 -18.63 14.98 -4.39
CA PHE A 433 -17.78 13.80 -4.27
C PHE A 433 -16.33 14.12 -4.64
N GLN A 434 -15.40 13.28 -4.17
CA GLN A 434 -13.96 13.36 -4.46
C GLN A 434 -13.63 12.67 -5.79
N VAL A 435 -14.16 11.46 -5.98
CA VAL A 435 -14.06 10.65 -7.20
C VAL A 435 -15.37 9.87 -7.41
N LEU A 436 -15.69 9.60 -8.68
CA LEU A 436 -16.73 8.68 -9.13
C LEU A 436 -16.10 7.75 -10.16
N LEU A 437 -16.15 6.43 -9.93
CA LEU A 437 -15.49 5.41 -10.76
C LEU A 437 -16.44 4.27 -11.07
N TYR A 438 -16.69 4.02 -12.35
CA TYR A 438 -17.32 2.78 -12.83
C TYR A 438 -16.33 1.63 -12.63
N HIS A 439 -16.55 0.82 -11.61
CA HIS A 439 -15.60 -0.17 -11.08
C HIS A 439 -15.73 -1.52 -11.78
N LEU A 440 -16.96 -1.98 -12.00
CA LEU A 440 -17.29 -3.18 -12.77
C LEU A 440 -18.44 -2.86 -13.74
N ALA A 441 -18.36 -3.34 -14.97
CA ALA A 441 -19.34 -3.10 -16.02
C ALA A 441 -19.70 -4.41 -16.73
N TYR A 442 -20.97 -4.81 -16.62
CA TYR A 442 -21.57 -5.98 -17.23
C TYR A 442 -22.56 -5.53 -18.33
N PRO A 443 -23.00 -6.40 -19.25
CA PRO A 443 -23.74 -6.00 -20.45
C PRO A 443 -25.06 -5.23 -20.24
N MET A 444 -25.63 -5.19 -19.03
CA MET A 444 -26.84 -4.42 -18.69
C MET A 444 -26.75 -3.66 -17.36
N SER A 445 -25.59 -3.66 -16.68
CA SER A 445 -25.46 -3.09 -15.33
C SER A 445 -24.00 -2.78 -14.97
N SER A 446 -23.80 -1.66 -14.27
CA SER A 446 -22.52 -1.22 -13.75
C SER A 446 -22.57 -1.06 -12.23
N ILE A 447 -21.43 -1.22 -11.59
CA ILE A 447 -21.18 -0.85 -10.19
C ILE A 447 -20.32 0.41 -10.19
N VAL A 448 -20.82 1.48 -9.57
CA VAL A 448 -20.12 2.76 -9.47
C VAL A 448 -19.74 3.04 -8.04
N LEU A 449 -18.45 3.29 -7.81
CA LEU A 449 -17.87 3.73 -6.55
C LEU A 449 -17.85 5.26 -6.49
N LEU A 450 -18.29 5.85 -5.38
CA LEU A 450 -18.11 7.25 -5.05
C LEU A 450 -17.46 7.40 -3.67
N PHE A 451 -16.50 8.32 -3.55
CA PHE A 451 -15.98 8.80 -2.27
C PHE A 451 -16.44 10.23 -2.02
N SER A 452 -16.82 10.58 -0.80
CA SER A 452 -17.36 11.89 -0.42
C SER A 452 -16.99 12.27 1.03
N HIS A 453 -17.00 13.56 1.35
CA HIS A 453 -16.78 14.06 2.73
C HIS A 453 -18.03 14.02 3.61
N GLU A 454 -19.20 13.90 3.01
CA GLU A 454 -20.50 13.80 3.68
C GLU A 454 -21.32 12.66 3.05
N THR A 455 -22.34 12.17 3.75
CA THR A 455 -23.22 11.11 3.23
C THR A 455 -24.09 11.64 2.09
N LEU A 456 -23.79 11.22 0.85
CA LEU A 456 -24.66 11.46 -0.30
C LEU A 456 -26.06 10.87 -0.06
N SER A 457 -27.09 11.72 -0.03
CA SER A 457 -28.48 11.31 0.13
C SER A 457 -29.01 10.58 -1.11
N ASP A 458 -30.13 9.86 -0.97
CA ASP A 458 -30.77 9.21 -2.12
C ASP A 458 -31.24 10.22 -3.19
N THR A 459 -31.41 11.51 -2.84
CA THR A 459 -31.75 12.57 -3.78
C THR A 459 -30.53 12.99 -4.59
N GLU A 460 -29.39 13.22 -3.96
CA GLU A 460 -28.15 13.59 -4.67
C GLU A 460 -27.66 12.45 -5.58
N ILE A 461 -27.81 11.20 -5.16
CA ILE A 461 -27.51 10.05 -6.03
C ILE A 461 -28.48 10.02 -7.23
N ARG A 462 -29.78 10.31 -7.03
CA ARG A 462 -30.75 10.47 -8.13
C ARG A 462 -30.46 11.66 -9.03
N ASP A 463 -29.90 12.76 -8.52
CA ASP A 463 -29.47 13.89 -9.35
C ASP A 463 -28.28 13.52 -10.26
N ILE A 464 -27.35 12.69 -9.76
CA ILE A 464 -26.20 12.19 -10.53
C ILE A 464 -26.63 11.15 -11.59
N PHE A 465 -27.37 10.11 -11.18
CA PHE A 465 -27.63 8.92 -11.99
C PHE A 465 -29.02 8.85 -12.64
N GLY A 466 -29.97 9.69 -12.21
CA GLY A 466 -31.38 9.61 -12.61
C GLY A 466 -32.03 8.28 -12.23
N ASP A 467 -33.07 7.91 -12.97
CA ASP A 467 -33.86 6.68 -12.75
C ASP A 467 -33.15 5.37 -13.16
N THR A 468 -31.82 5.41 -13.33
CA THR A 468 -31.00 4.24 -13.71
C THR A 468 -30.53 3.40 -12.54
N ILE A 469 -30.72 3.87 -11.30
CA ILE A 469 -30.23 3.25 -10.06
C ILE A 469 -30.98 1.95 -9.79
N THR A 470 -30.23 0.87 -9.51
CA THR A 470 -30.79 -0.45 -9.15
C THR A 470 -30.63 -0.78 -7.66
N TRP A 471 -29.53 -0.32 -7.03
CA TRP A 471 -29.32 -0.42 -5.58
C TRP A 471 -28.27 0.61 -5.10
N THR A 472 -28.20 0.85 -3.78
CA THR A 472 -27.09 1.59 -3.16
C THR A 472 -26.58 0.88 -1.91
N HIS A 473 -25.29 1.00 -1.63
CA HIS A 473 -24.64 0.59 -0.38
C HIS A 473 -23.79 1.76 0.12
N ARG A 474 -23.74 1.96 1.44
CA ARG A 474 -23.01 3.07 2.07
C ARG A 474 -22.18 2.55 3.24
N LYS A 475 -20.90 2.94 3.27
CA LYS A 475 -19.97 2.73 4.38
C LYS A 475 -19.39 4.07 4.80
N GLU A 476 -19.20 4.23 6.10
CA GLU A 476 -18.56 5.41 6.69
C GLU A 476 -17.26 5.01 7.40
N TRP A 477 -16.29 5.93 7.37
CA TRP A 477 -15.03 5.84 8.07
C TRP A 477 -14.71 7.17 8.78
N ASP A 478 -14.89 7.24 10.09
CA ASP A 478 -14.45 8.37 10.95
C ASP A 478 -12.92 8.48 11.12
N GLY A 479 -12.16 7.77 10.28
CA GLY A 479 -10.73 7.58 10.42
C GLY A 479 -10.11 6.88 9.21
N ALA A 480 -10.46 7.29 7.99
CA ALA A 480 -9.98 6.64 6.77
C ALA A 480 -8.43 6.69 6.67
N TYR A 481 -7.87 7.88 6.82
CA TYR A 481 -6.43 8.16 6.84
C TYR A 481 -6.20 9.49 7.56
N PRO A 482 -5.02 9.71 8.17
CA PRO A 482 -4.70 11.01 8.75
C PRO A 482 -4.65 12.06 7.64
N LEU A 483 -5.05 13.29 7.97
CA LEU A 483 -4.77 14.42 7.09
C LEU A 483 -3.24 14.66 7.14
N MET A 484 -2.54 14.22 6.09
CA MET A 484 -1.07 14.24 5.96
C MET A 484 -0.54 15.67 5.76
N LYS A 485 -0.74 16.52 6.76
CA LYS A 485 -0.38 17.95 6.78
C LYS A 485 1.13 18.15 6.63
N PRO A 486 1.57 19.33 6.17
CA PRO A 486 2.98 19.72 6.19
C PRO A 486 3.58 19.52 7.60
N THR A 487 4.62 18.68 7.69
CA THR A 487 5.29 18.32 8.93
C THR A 487 6.75 17.92 8.72
N THR A 488 7.54 18.02 9.79
CA THR A 488 8.89 17.45 9.92
C THR A 488 9.04 16.64 11.20
N VAL A 489 7.93 16.34 11.89
CA VAL A 489 7.88 15.61 13.17
C VAL A 489 6.72 14.61 13.12
N TYR A 490 6.98 13.39 13.56
CA TYR A 490 6.05 12.27 13.50
C TYR A 490 5.79 11.67 14.89
N PRO A 491 4.74 10.83 15.06
CA PRO A 491 4.55 10.10 16.29
C PRO A 491 5.74 9.17 16.62
N PRO A 492 6.06 8.96 17.91
CA PRO A 492 7.10 8.03 18.30
C PRO A 492 6.74 6.59 17.90
N VAL A 493 7.67 5.87 17.28
CA VAL A 493 7.49 4.45 16.89
C VAL A 493 7.54 3.50 18.09
N GLN A 494 8.11 3.95 19.21
CA GLN A 494 8.09 3.28 20.51
C GLN A 494 7.89 4.33 21.62
N PRO A 495 6.65 4.76 21.93
CA PRO A 495 6.35 5.78 22.96
C PRO A 495 6.73 5.37 24.39
N ARG A 496 6.89 4.07 24.64
CA ARG A 496 7.35 3.48 25.91
C ARG A 496 8.07 2.17 25.60
N ALA A 497 9.09 1.81 26.38
CA ALA A 497 9.83 0.55 26.20
C ALA A 497 8.87 -0.65 26.11
N GLY A 498 8.95 -1.42 25.03
CA GLY A 498 8.07 -2.56 24.77
C GLY A 498 6.65 -2.25 24.26
N PHE A 499 6.33 -0.99 23.96
CA PHE A 499 5.08 -0.60 23.28
C PHE A 499 5.43 -0.04 21.90
N HIS A 500 5.17 -0.81 20.84
CA HIS A 500 5.50 -0.46 19.46
C HIS A 500 4.27 0.13 18.77
N TYR A 501 4.33 1.42 18.41
CA TYR A 501 3.22 2.14 17.78
C TYR A 501 3.33 2.05 16.26
N LEU A 502 2.52 1.18 15.64
CA LEU A 502 2.65 0.87 14.22
C LEU A 502 2.01 1.94 13.32
N ALA A 503 0.93 2.58 13.79
CA ALA A 503 0.28 3.71 13.11
C ALA A 503 1.14 4.99 13.08
N ALA A 504 2.35 4.98 13.66
CA ALA A 504 3.29 6.10 13.65
C ALA A 504 3.66 6.56 12.22
N MET A 505 3.65 5.67 11.23
CA MET A 505 4.01 5.97 9.85
C MET A 505 2.86 6.61 9.04
N GLU A 506 1.60 6.50 9.48
CA GLU A 506 0.45 7.00 8.71
C GLU A 506 0.52 8.50 8.35
N PRO A 507 0.98 9.43 9.23
CA PRO A 507 1.04 10.85 8.90
C PRO A 507 2.10 11.22 7.85
N TRP A 508 3.04 10.32 7.54
CA TRP A 508 3.99 10.48 6.42
C TRP A 508 3.42 9.88 5.13
N LEU A 509 2.89 8.66 5.20
CA LEU A 509 2.17 8.02 4.10
C LEU A 509 1.31 6.87 4.63
N SER A 510 -0.01 6.99 4.50
CA SER A 510 -0.98 5.97 4.93
C SER A 510 -1.43 5.09 3.77
N THR A 511 -0.75 3.95 3.55
CA THR A 511 -1.13 2.92 2.57
C THR A 511 -0.91 1.52 3.17
N MET A 512 -1.55 0.48 2.61
CA MET A 512 -1.32 -0.92 3.01
C MET A 512 0.18 -1.28 3.06
N GLU A 513 0.93 -0.90 2.01
CA GLU A 513 2.36 -1.19 1.90
C GLU A 513 3.15 -0.49 3.00
N THR A 514 2.95 0.80 3.23
CA THR A 514 3.66 1.52 4.31
C THR A 514 3.27 1.03 5.71
N GLN A 515 2.06 0.50 5.89
CA GLN A 515 1.68 -0.17 7.14
C GLN A 515 2.40 -1.52 7.32
N THR A 516 2.60 -2.31 6.26
CA THR A 516 3.44 -3.52 6.33
C THR A 516 4.93 -3.18 6.54
N ILE A 517 5.44 -2.10 5.95
CA ILE A 517 6.80 -1.60 6.22
C ILE A 517 6.92 -1.17 7.69
N SER A 518 6.00 -0.36 8.22
CA SER A 518 6.04 0.07 9.62
C SER A 518 6.00 -1.10 10.60
N ALA A 519 5.27 -2.18 10.25
CA ALA A 519 5.28 -3.43 11.00
C ALA A 519 6.66 -4.12 10.95
N ARG A 520 7.23 -4.28 9.75
CA ARG A 520 8.58 -4.85 9.55
C ARG A 520 9.65 -4.09 10.34
N GLU A 521 9.63 -2.75 10.30
CA GLU A 521 10.57 -1.90 11.04
C GLU A 521 10.37 -1.97 12.57
N ALA A 522 9.14 -2.24 13.04
CA ALA A 522 8.88 -2.48 14.47
C ALA A 522 9.38 -3.85 14.93
N VAL A 523 9.13 -4.90 14.13
CA VAL A 523 9.67 -6.23 14.39
C VAL A 523 11.20 -6.20 14.34
N ALA A 524 11.79 -5.51 13.37
CA ALA A 524 13.24 -5.33 13.24
C ALA A 524 13.89 -4.84 14.54
N ARG A 525 13.42 -3.71 15.10
CA ARG A 525 13.91 -3.19 16.39
C ARG A 525 13.77 -4.21 17.53
N ALA A 526 12.67 -4.96 17.53
CA ALA A 526 12.36 -5.90 18.59
C ALA A 526 13.28 -7.14 18.55
N VAL A 527 13.42 -7.79 17.39
CA VAL A 527 14.17 -9.05 17.24
C VAL A 527 15.70 -8.84 17.21
N ASP A 528 16.14 -7.66 16.77
CA ASP A 528 17.51 -7.15 16.98
C ASP A 528 17.80 -7.04 18.49
N ALA A 529 16.94 -6.35 19.26
CA ALA A 529 17.10 -6.19 20.70
C ALA A 529 16.91 -7.48 21.54
N TRP A 530 16.17 -8.48 21.04
CA TRP A 530 15.95 -9.74 21.77
C TRP A 530 16.97 -10.84 21.44
N TRP A 531 17.46 -10.90 20.20
CA TRP A 531 18.21 -12.04 19.65
C TRP A 531 19.42 -11.65 18.79
N GLY A 532 19.66 -10.35 18.52
CA GLY A 532 20.67 -9.91 17.54
C GLY A 532 20.30 -10.21 16.08
N LEU A 533 19.01 -10.46 15.81
CA LEU A 533 18.53 -10.81 14.47
C LEU A 533 18.35 -9.54 13.63
N GLY A 534 19.35 -9.23 12.80
CA GLY A 534 19.36 -8.04 11.95
C GLY A 534 18.35 -8.07 10.80
N VAL A 535 18.12 -6.89 10.22
CA VAL A 535 17.31 -6.70 9.01
C VAL A 535 18.03 -7.28 7.79
N ALA A 536 17.28 -7.85 6.85
CA ALA A 536 17.78 -8.44 5.61
C ALA A 536 18.92 -9.49 5.77
N GLN A 537 18.94 -10.22 6.89
CA GLN A 537 19.76 -11.43 7.00
C GLN A 537 19.19 -12.50 6.05
N CYS A 538 19.84 -12.67 4.90
CA CYS A 538 19.48 -13.67 3.90
C CYS A 538 20.02 -15.06 4.28
N ASP A 539 19.18 -16.08 4.21
CA ASP A 539 19.60 -17.49 4.18
C ASP A 539 18.88 -18.22 3.04
N ALA A 540 19.60 -19.03 2.28
CA ALA A 540 19.14 -19.78 1.09
C ALA A 540 18.28 -19.00 0.05
N GLY A 541 18.34 -17.65 0.04
CA GLY A 541 17.49 -16.81 -0.83
C GLY A 541 16.13 -16.41 -0.23
N SER A 542 15.95 -16.59 1.08
CA SER A 542 14.83 -16.08 1.87
C SER A 542 15.35 -15.22 3.04
N SER A 543 14.47 -14.46 3.68
CA SER A 543 14.77 -13.75 4.92
C SER A 543 13.48 -13.52 5.72
N TRP A 544 13.57 -13.40 7.05
CA TRP A 544 12.39 -13.26 7.90
C TRP A 544 11.52 -12.06 7.49
N ASP A 545 12.15 -10.99 7.03
CA ASP A 545 11.60 -9.67 6.68
C ASP A 545 11.16 -9.52 5.21
N LEU A 546 11.17 -10.62 4.44
CA LEU A 546 10.92 -10.69 2.99
C LEU A 546 11.94 -9.96 2.08
N ALA A 547 12.98 -9.30 2.59
CA ALA A 547 13.93 -8.55 1.77
C ALA A 547 14.59 -9.43 0.68
N CYS A 548 15.09 -10.61 1.06
CA CYS A 548 15.87 -11.48 0.18
C CYS A 548 15.04 -12.40 -0.72
N GLU A 549 13.73 -12.51 -0.48
CA GLU A 549 12.80 -13.30 -1.30
C GLU A 549 12.83 -12.88 -2.78
N PRO A 550 12.52 -13.78 -3.73
CA PRO A 550 12.50 -13.47 -5.16
C PRO A 550 11.65 -12.27 -5.57
N ALA A 551 11.98 -11.66 -6.71
CA ALA A 551 11.16 -10.61 -7.30
C ALA A 551 9.75 -11.15 -7.62
N PRO A 552 8.67 -10.43 -7.27
CA PRO A 552 7.33 -10.93 -7.48
C PRO A 552 6.96 -10.99 -8.98
N PRO A 553 6.18 -11.99 -9.42
CA PRO A 553 5.74 -12.11 -10.81
C PRO A 553 4.90 -10.91 -11.26
N PRO A 554 4.76 -10.68 -12.57
CA PRO A 554 3.78 -9.72 -13.10
C PRO A 554 2.36 -10.07 -12.63
N ALA A 555 1.50 -9.06 -12.53
CA ALA A 555 0.07 -9.28 -12.30
C ALA A 555 -0.58 -9.86 -13.56
N MET A 556 -1.66 -10.63 -13.37
CA MET A 556 -2.41 -11.25 -14.47
C MET A 556 -3.51 -10.33 -14.98
N THR A 557 -3.96 -10.58 -16.21
CA THR A 557 -5.27 -10.15 -16.70
C THR A 557 -6.38 -11.06 -16.15
N LEU A 558 -7.63 -10.60 -16.23
CA LEU A 558 -8.79 -11.46 -15.94
C LEU A 558 -8.82 -12.69 -16.85
N GLU A 559 -8.43 -12.55 -18.12
CA GLU A 559 -8.44 -13.65 -19.09
C GLU A 559 -7.39 -14.73 -18.75
N GLU A 560 -6.17 -14.34 -18.39
CA GLU A 560 -5.14 -15.28 -17.91
C GLU A 560 -5.58 -15.99 -16.62
N LEU A 561 -6.24 -15.27 -15.70
CA LEU A 561 -6.80 -15.86 -14.49
C LEU A 561 -7.91 -16.89 -14.81
N PHE A 562 -8.87 -16.56 -15.66
CA PHE A 562 -9.92 -17.51 -16.07
C PHE A 562 -9.36 -18.71 -16.85
N ASN A 563 -8.35 -18.50 -17.70
CA ASN A 563 -7.70 -19.58 -18.45
C ASN A 563 -6.89 -20.52 -17.53
N SER A 564 -6.20 -19.99 -16.52
CA SER A 564 -5.48 -20.82 -15.53
C SER A 564 -6.44 -21.63 -14.63
N MET A 565 -7.57 -21.05 -14.22
CA MET A 565 -8.63 -21.76 -13.49
C MET A 565 -9.41 -22.78 -14.34
N ALA A 566 -9.36 -22.69 -15.67
CA ALA A 566 -9.98 -23.64 -16.59
C ALA A 566 -9.04 -24.80 -17.02
N GLY A 567 -7.77 -24.75 -16.61
CA GLY A 567 -6.76 -25.79 -16.83
C GLY A 567 -6.49 -26.69 -15.61
N GLN A 568 -7.28 -26.54 -14.53
CA GLN A 568 -7.25 -27.35 -13.31
C GLN A 568 -8.55 -28.16 -13.17
#